data_AF-A0A1Z5IA80-F1
#
_entry.id   AF-A0A1Z5IA80-F1
#
_cell.length_a   1.000
_cell.length_b   1.000
_cell.length_c   1.000
_cell.angle_alpha   90.00
_cell.angle_beta   90.00
_cell.angle_gamma   90.00
#
_symmetry.space_group_name_H-M   'P 1'
#
loop_
_entity.id
_entity.type
_entity.pdbx_description
1 polymer ?
#
loop_
_entity_poly.entity_id
_entity_poly.type
_entity_poly.pdbx_seq_one_letter_code
_entity_poly.pdbx_strand_id
1 'polypeptide(L)'
;MKLISYGKLLMAGFIAVLGLSVSQETTAHATTWHKGTPTALRGTWKTKPIAAAGTHYRLQLSIGKDSITDSGGFGDPTWTNHQSYHHKSGSEYYYVKGHEKVYTGGKEMLYYKFHKIGNKIHLMTYLTINNGHKYAGHKYSYWYYK
;
A
#
# COMPACT_ATOMS: atom_id res chain seq x y z
N MET A 1 -48.62 -54.79 -34.39
CA MET A 1 -47.96 -53.53 -34.80
C MET A 1 -47.01 -53.11 -33.70
N LYS A 2 -45.70 -53.15 -33.98
CA LYS A 2 -44.61 -52.75 -33.09
C LYS A 2 -43.45 -52.23 -33.96
N LEU A 3 -42.84 -51.14 -33.47
CA LEU A 3 -41.51 -50.58 -33.71
C LEU A 3 -41.15 -49.96 -35.08
N ILE A 4 -40.91 -48.65 -35.14
CA ILE A 4 -39.61 -47.90 -35.09
C ILE A 4 -38.67 -48.25 -36.27
N SER A 5 -38.28 -47.23 -37.06
CA SER A 5 -36.89 -46.68 -37.13
C SER A 5 -36.25 -46.42 -38.52
N TYR A 6 -35.61 -45.24 -38.60
CA TYR A 6 -34.39 -44.79 -39.32
C TYR A 6 -34.27 -44.98 -40.84
N GLY A 7 -34.10 -43.91 -41.64
CA GLY A 7 -32.84 -43.17 -41.87
C GLY A 7 -32.80 -42.79 -43.38
N LYS A 8 -32.03 -41.85 -43.94
CA LYS A 8 -30.77 -41.16 -43.60
C LYS A 8 -30.60 -39.92 -44.54
N LEU A 9 -29.96 -38.86 -43.99
CA LEU A 9 -28.93 -37.95 -44.56
C LEU A 9 -29.09 -37.42 -46.01
N LEU A 10 -28.96 -36.12 -46.33
CA LEU A 10 -27.83 -35.16 -46.24
C LEU A 10 -28.44 -33.75 -46.47
N MET A 11 -27.93 -32.55 -46.12
CA MET A 11 -26.57 -32.01 -46.13
C MET A 11 -26.57 -30.60 -45.49
N ALA A 12 -25.57 -30.35 -44.64
CA ALA A 12 -24.85 -29.09 -44.32
C ALA A 12 -25.56 -27.70 -44.22
N GLY A 13 -25.25 -26.97 -43.13
CA GLY A 13 -25.27 -25.50 -43.15
C GLY A 13 -25.17 -24.77 -41.80
N PHE A 14 -23.94 -24.64 -41.27
CA PHE A 14 -23.47 -23.60 -40.33
C PHE A 14 -24.24 -23.33 -39.01
N ILE A 15 -23.74 -23.91 -37.91
CA ILE A 15 -24.01 -23.39 -36.56
C ILE A 15 -23.10 -22.17 -36.33
N ALA A 16 -23.69 -20.98 -36.31
CA ALA A 16 -23.05 -19.80 -35.74
C ALA A 16 -22.97 -20.00 -34.21
N VAL A 17 -21.84 -20.51 -33.73
CA VAL A 17 -21.51 -20.43 -32.31
C VAL A 17 -21.16 -18.98 -32.03
N LEU A 18 -22.16 -18.22 -31.57
CA LEU A 18 -21.92 -16.97 -30.86
C LEU A 18 -21.15 -17.33 -29.60
N GLY A 19 -19.82 -17.24 -29.69
CA GLY A 19 -18.94 -17.24 -28.54
C GLY A 19 -19.29 -16.05 -27.67
N LEU A 20 -20.20 -16.26 -26.73
CA LEU A 20 -20.35 -15.44 -25.54
C LEU A 20 -19.03 -15.57 -24.78
N SER A 21 -18.06 -14.75 -25.14
CA SER A 21 -16.94 -14.42 -24.27
C SER A 21 -17.55 -13.71 -23.07
N VAL A 22 -17.90 -14.49 -22.05
CA VAL A 22 -18.14 -13.98 -20.70
C VAL A 22 -16.82 -13.37 -20.30
N SER A 23 -16.69 -12.06 -20.51
CA SER A 23 -15.66 -11.25 -19.89
C SER A 23 -15.80 -11.50 -18.39
N GLN A 24 -14.91 -12.33 -17.83
CA GLN A 24 -14.74 -12.44 -16.40
C GLN A 24 -14.33 -11.05 -15.92
N GLU A 25 -15.31 -10.27 -15.49
CA GLU A 25 -15.07 -9.06 -14.73
C GLU A 25 -14.28 -9.48 -13.50
N THR A 26 -12.98 -9.21 -13.50
CA THR A 26 -12.16 -9.30 -12.30
C THR A 26 -12.75 -8.32 -11.31
N THR A 27 -13.55 -8.82 -10.38
CA THR A 27 -14.12 -8.03 -9.31
C THR A 27 -12.96 -7.56 -8.45
N ALA A 28 -12.57 -6.29 -8.59
CA ALA A 28 -11.51 -5.71 -7.80
C ALA A 28 -11.98 -5.68 -6.34
N HIS A 29 -11.54 -6.65 -5.53
CA HIS A 29 -11.82 -6.63 -4.10
C HIS A 29 -11.23 -5.35 -3.51
N ALA A 30 -12.11 -4.51 -2.95
CA ALA A 30 -11.70 -3.29 -2.28
C ALA A 30 -10.67 -3.61 -1.18
N THR A 31 -9.56 -2.88 -1.15
CA THR A 31 -8.54 -3.05 -0.11
C THR A 31 -9.10 -2.59 1.23
N THR A 32 -9.28 -3.50 2.17
CA THR A 32 -9.73 -3.19 3.53
C THR A 32 -8.59 -2.57 4.33
N TRP A 33 -8.87 -1.40 4.93
CA TRP A 33 -7.96 -0.71 5.84
C TRP A 33 -8.36 -0.98 7.28
N HIS A 34 -7.39 -1.37 8.10
CA HIS A 34 -7.54 -1.59 9.54
C HIS A 34 -7.10 -0.34 10.31
N LYS A 35 -7.76 -0.04 11.43
CA LYS A 35 -7.44 1.13 12.26
C LYS A 35 -6.06 1.01 12.92
N GLY A 36 -5.34 2.13 12.94
CA GLY A 36 -4.03 2.31 13.57
C GLY A 36 -2.86 1.93 12.67
N THR A 37 -1.72 1.65 13.30
CA THR A 37 -0.52 1.10 12.66
C THR A 37 -0.39 -0.40 12.96
N PRO A 38 0.23 -1.20 12.08
CA PRO A 38 0.54 -2.59 12.37
C PRO A 38 1.52 -2.70 13.54
N THR A 39 1.28 -3.62 14.48
CA THR A 39 2.17 -3.84 15.64
C THR A 39 3.61 -4.14 15.24
N ALA A 40 3.82 -4.82 14.12
CA ALA A 40 5.14 -5.12 13.56
C ALA A 40 5.98 -3.87 13.25
N LEU A 41 5.35 -2.73 12.94
CA LEU A 41 6.05 -1.47 12.64
C LEU A 41 6.31 -0.62 13.90
N ARG A 42 5.57 -0.86 14.99
CA ARG A 42 5.59 0.04 16.15
C ARG A 42 6.94 0.06 16.87
N GLY A 43 7.23 1.21 17.48
CA GLY A 43 8.44 1.49 18.25
C GLY A 43 9.27 2.61 17.64
N THR A 44 10.45 2.81 18.21
CA THR A 44 11.42 3.78 17.75
C THR A 44 12.50 3.09 16.93
N TRP A 45 12.80 3.65 15.77
CA TRP A 45 13.79 3.15 14.82
C TRP A 45 14.81 4.24 14.54
N LYS A 46 16.07 3.88 14.34
CA LYS A 46 17.14 4.85 14.08
C LYS A 46 17.96 4.44 12.88
N THR A 47 18.39 5.39 12.06
CA THR A 47 19.35 5.10 11.00
C THR A 47 20.71 4.74 11.59
N LYS A 48 21.55 4.09 10.79
CA LYS A 48 23.00 4.16 11.01
C LYS A 48 23.45 5.64 10.95
N PRO A 49 24.62 5.99 11.50
CA PRO A 49 25.18 7.33 11.33
C PRO A 49 25.21 7.73 9.85
N ILE A 50 24.68 8.92 9.54
CA ILE A 50 24.67 9.54 8.22
C ILE A 50 25.62 10.72 8.27
N ALA A 51 26.52 10.83 7.30
CA ALA A 51 27.37 11.99 7.15
C ALA A 51 26.62 13.09 6.40
N ALA A 52 26.49 14.27 6.98
CA ALA A 52 26.07 15.49 6.28
C ALA A 52 26.70 16.72 6.93
N ALA A 53 27.00 17.74 6.15
CA ALA A 53 27.55 19.02 6.62
C ALA A 53 28.78 18.87 7.56
N GLY A 54 29.66 17.91 7.29
CA GLY A 54 30.86 17.66 8.11
C GLY A 54 30.60 16.98 9.47
N THR A 55 29.38 16.54 9.74
CA THR A 55 29.01 15.83 10.98
C THR A 55 28.37 14.48 10.70
N HIS A 56 28.30 13.63 11.74
CA HIS A 56 27.58 12.37 11.71
C HIS A 56 26.38 12.44 12.65
N TYR A 57 25.19 12.13 12.14
CA TYR A 57 23.95 12.16 12.91
C TYR A 57 23.10 10.92 12.61
N ARG A 58 22.10 10.66 13.44
CA ARG A 58 21.12 9.60 13.23
C ARG A 58 19.75 10.23 13.10
N LEU A 59 18.98 9.79 12.12
CA LEU A 59 17.56 10.08 12.06
C LEU A 59 16.81 9.09 12.94
N GLN A 60 15.75 9.55 13.59
CA GLN A 60 14.86 8.73 14.40
C GLN A 60 13.50 8.71 13.76
N LEU A 61 12.83 7.57 13.77
CA LEU A 61 11.46 7.38 13.31
C LEU A 61 10.68 6.71 14.43
N SER A 62 9.63 7.34 14.92
CA SER A 62 8.80 6.79 15.99
C SER A 62 7.41 6.45 15.46
N ILE A 63 7.00 5.19 15.62
CA ILE A 63 5.72 4.67 15.12
C ILE A 63 4.89 4.20 16.33
N GLY A 64 3.88 5.01 16.68
CA GLY A 64 2.88 4.70 17.70
C GLY A 64 1.69 3.94 17.15
N LYS A 65 0.71 3.63 18.00
CA LYS A 65 -0.56 2.98 17.60
C LYS A 65 -1.33 3.77 16.56
N ASP A 66 -1.33 5.09 16.71
CA ASP A 66 -2.13 6.02 15.90
C ASP A 66 -1.30 7.24 15.50
N SER A 67 0.04 7.12 15.50
CA SER A 67 0.92 8.21 15.12
C SER A 67 2.20 7.72 14.44
N ILE A 68 2.74 8.55 13.56
CA ILE A 68 4.11 8.44 13.06
C ILE A 68 4.74 9.81 13.24
N THR A 69 5.90 9.86 13.87
CA THR A 69 6.67 11.09 14.09
C THR A 69 8.09 10.92 13.58
N ASP A 70 8.71 12.05 13.25
CA ASP A 70 10.13 12.16 12.94
C ASP A 70 10.54 11.41 11.64
N SER A 71 9.58 11.13 10.74
CA SER A 71 9.86 10.49 9.44
C SER A 71 10.61 11.38 8.45
N GLY A 72 10.85 12.65 8.79
CA GLY A 72 11.55 13.64 7.99
C GLY A 72 13.02 13.74 8.39
N GLY A 73 13.90 13.88 7.39
CA GLY A 73 15.29 14.29 7.63
C GLY A 73 15.37 15.68 8.27
N PHE A 74 16.59 16.21 8.35
CA PHE A 74 16.94 17.51 8.95
C PHE A 74 15.79 18.53 9.07
N GLY A 75 15.33 18.75 10.31
CA GLY A 75 14.56 19.94 10.70
C GLY A 75 13.06 19.93 10.49
N ASP A 76 12.47 18.93 9.81
CA ASP A 76 11.02 18.92 9.52
C ASP A 76 10.28 17.79 10.28
N PRO A 77 9.59 18.10 11.39
CA PRO A 77 8.75 17.13 12.09
C PRO A 77 7.49 16.82 11.27
N THR A 78 7.53 15.76 10.46
CA THR A 78 6.29 15.17 9.97
C THR A 78 5.63 14.38 11.09
N TRP A 79 4.54 14.89 11.64
CA TRP A 79 3.70 14.14 12.58
C TRP A 79 2.36 13.83 11.94
N THR A 80 2.01 12.55 11.88
CA THR A 80 0.71 12.11 11.39
C THR A 80 -0.11 11.46 12.49
N ASN A 81 -1.44 11.57 12.40
CA ASN A 81 -2.41 10.89 13.27
C ASN A 81 -3.52 10.19 12.46
N HIS A 82 -4.47 9.55 13.13
CA HIS A 82 -5.59 8.83 12.51
C HIS A 82 -5.11 7.77 11.50
N GLN A 83 -4.19 6.95 11.96
CA GLN A 83 -3.54 5.95 11.13
C GLN A 83 -4.54 4.88 10.73
N SER A 84 -4.40 4.40 9.51
CA SER A 84 -5.00 3.14 9.08
C SER A 84 -3.98 2.39 8.25
N TYR A 85 -4.04 1.07 8.25
CA TYR A 85 -3.10 0.24 7.50
C TYR A 85 -3.77 -0.87 6.72
N HIS A 86 -3.12 -1.33 5.67
CA HIS A 86 -3.42 -2.64 5.08
C HIS A 86 -2.12 -3.39 4.84
N HIS A 87 -2.22 -4.71 4.85
CA HIS A 87 -1.10 -5.61 4.70
C HIS A 87 -1.56 -6.92 4.08
N LYS A 88 -0.84 -7.37 3.04
CA LYS A 88 -1.06 -8.69 2.46
C LYS A 88 -0.27 -9.70 3.27
N SER A 89 -0.93 -10.77 3.73
CA SER A 89 -0.27 -11.85 4.47
C SER A 89 0.96 -12.38 3.71
N GLY A 90 2.06 -12.60 4.42
CA GLY A 90 3.35 -13.04 3.86
C GLY A 90 4.15 -11.96 3.11
N SER A 91 3.63 -10.75 2.94
CA SER A 91 4.37 -9.64 2.34
C SER A 91 5.38 -9.07 3.33
N GLU A 92 6.48 -8.50 2.83
CA GLU A 92 7.37 -7.64 3.64
C GLU A 92 6.91 -6.17 3.64
N TYR A 93 5.85 -5.87 2.87
CA TYR A 93 5.36 -4.52 2.67
C TYR A 93 4.09 -4.25 3.47
N TYR A 94 4.10 -3.12 4.18
CA TYR A 94 2.96 -2.58 4.90
C TYR A 94 2.61 -1.23 4.32
N TYR A 95 1.32 -0.98 4.17
CA TYR A 95 0.81 0.28 3.67
C TYR A 95 0.07 0.96 4.80
N VAL A 96 0.44 2.20 5.09
CA VAL A 96 -0.13 2.98 6.19
C VAL A 96 -0.55 4.32 5.62
N LYS A 97 -1.67 4.87 6.07
CA LYS A 97 -2.10 6.22 5.76
C LYS A 97 -2.48 6.96 7.03
N GLY A 98 -2.23 8.25 7.07
CA GLY A 98 -2.58 9.13 8.19
C GLY A 98 -2.70 10.58 7.75
N HIS A 99 -3.15 11.42 8.67
CA HIS A 99 -3.36 12.85 8.46
C HIS A 99 -2.19 13.63 9.04
N GLU A 100 -1.59 14.54 8.27
CA GLU A 100 -0.56 15.45 8.72
C GLU A 100 -1.15 16.42 9.75
N LYS A 101 -0.51 16.53 10.91
CA LYS A 101 -1.08 17.25 12.05
C LYS A 101 -0.53 18.67 12.23
N VAL A 102 0.75 18.89 11.91
CA VAL A 102 1.51 20.08 12.32
C VAL A 102 1.27 21.24 11.38
N TYR A 103 1.38 21.03 10.07
CA TYR A 103 1.44 22.10 9.06
C TYR A 103 0.09 22.38 8.40
N THR A 104 -0.77 21.37 8.31
CA THR A 104 -2.04 21.41 7.56
C THR A 104 -3.25 21.20 8.46
N GLY A 105 -3.04 20.89 9.74
CA GLY A 105 -4.11 20.65 10.71
C GLY A 105 -5.03 19.48 10.34
N GLY A 106 -4.50 18.47 9.64
CA GLY A 106 -5.22 17.26 9.24
C GLY A 106 -5.74 17.26 7.80
N LYS A 107 -5.53 18.33 7.04
CA LYS A 107 -6.02 18.44 5.65
C LYS A 107 -5.20 17.61 4.67
N GLU A 108 -3.92 17.44 4.93
CA GLU A 108 -3.06 16.59 4.12
C GLU A 108 -3.09 15.14 4.61
N MET A 109 -3.26 14.22 3.68
CA MET A 109 -3.15 12.78 3.92
C MET A 109 -1.85 12.25 3.31
N LEU A 110 -1.06 11.54 4.11
CA LEU A 110 0.15 10.86 3.67
C LEU A 110 -0.10 9.36 3.60
N TYR A 111 0.32 8.76 2.50
CA TYR A 111 0.30 7.31 2.29
C TYR A 111 1.73 6.80 2.22
N TYR A 112 2.06 5.96 3.19
CA TYR A 112 3.36 5.33 3.35
C TYR A 112 3.35 3.89 2.86
N LYS A 113 4.45 3.50 2.22
CA LYS A 113 4.82 2.11 1.95
C LYS A 113 6.05 1.79 2.77
N PHE A 114 5.88 1.01 3.83
CA PHE A 114 6.96 0.46 4.63
C PHE A 114 7.41 -0.86 4.05
N HIS A 115 8.72 -1.07 4.00
CA HIS A 115 9.32 -2.37 3.74
C HIS A 115 10.10 -2.79 4.97
N LYS A 116 9.66 -3.89 5.59
CA LYS A 116 10.20 -4.40 6.85
C LYS A 116 10.86 -5.75 6.62
N ILE A 117 12.12 -5.85 7.01
CA ILE A 117 12.89 -7.10 6.99
C ILE A 117 13.52 -7.27 8.37
N GLY A 118 13.07 -8.26 9.15
CA GLY A 118 13.58 -8.48 10.51
C GLY A 118 13.51 -7.20 11.36
N ASN A 119 14.68 -6.73 11.83
CA ASN A 119 14.86 -5.55 12.67
C ASN A 119 15.26 -4.28 11.90
N LYS A 120 14.98 -4.20 10.60
CA LYS A 120 15.13 -2.98 9.81
C LYS A 120 13.88 -2.63 9.03
N ILE A 121 13.65 -1.33 8.85
CA ILE A 121 12.59 -0.78 8.01
C ILE A 121 13.12 0.37 7.17
N HIS A 122 12.51 0.59 6.01
CA HIS A 122 12.58 1.87 5.30
C HIS A 122 11.20 2.16 4.74
N LEU A 123 10.90 3.43 4.53
CA LEU A 123 9.58 3.87 4.09
C LEU A 123 9.68 4.82 2.91
N MET A 124 8.57 4.93 2.20
CA MET A 124 8.36 5.89 1.13
C MET A 124 6.98 6.47 1.32
N THR A 125 6.85 7.80 1.30
CA THR A 125 5.57 8.45 1.06
C THR A 125 5.27 8.30 -0.42
N TYR A 126 4.41 7.35 -0.79
CA TYR A 126 4.15 7.04 -2.21
C TYR A 126 3.02 7.87 -2.79
N LEU A 127 2.15 8.40 -1.94
CA LEU A 127 1.07 9.30 -2.30
C LEU A 127 0.83 10.29 -1.18
N THR A 128 0.72 11.56 -1.54
CA THR A 128 0.21 12.63 -0.69
C THR A 128 -1.05 13.20 -1.32
N ILE A 129 -2.09 13.41 -0.53
CA ILE A 129 -3.32 14.07 -0.96
C ILE A 129 -3.48 15.34 -0.14
N ASN A 130 -3.50 16.50 -0.79
CA ASN A 130 -3.72 17.78 -0.14
C ASN A 130 -4.76 18.58 -0.93
N ASN A 131 -5.89 18.91 -0.30
CA ASN A 131 -7.02 19.60 -0.95
C ASN A 131 -7.46 18.97 -2.29
N GLY A 132 -7.43 17.63 -2.38
CA GLY A 132 -7.79 16.89 -3.60
C GLY A 132 -6.67 16.75 -4.63
N HIS A 133 -5.58 17.52 -4.51
CA HIS A 133 -4.38 17.34 -5.34
C HIS A 133 -3.58 16.13 -4.89
N LYS A 134 -3.09 15.35 -5.86
CA LYS A 134 -2.35 14.11 -5.64
C LYS A 134 -0.89 14.30 -6.04
N TYR A 135 0.01 13.95 -5.14
CA TYR A 135 1.46 13.98 -5.38
C TYR A 135 2.01 12.57 -5.18
N ALA A 136 2.62 12.01 -6.21
CA ALA A 136 3.26 10.70 -6.13
C ALA A 136 4.72 10.85 -5.69
N GLY A 137 5.13 9.99 -4.76
CA GLY A 137 6.52 9.88 -4.33
C GLY A 137 7.08 8.51 -4.69
N HIS A 138 8.38 8.47 -5.02
CA HIS A 138 9.04 7.25 -5.46
C HIS A 138 10.38 6.98 -4.73
N LYS A 139 10.72 7.82 -3.76
CA LYS A 139 11.99 7.75 -3.05
C LYS A 139 11.78 7.10 -1.68
N TYR A 140 12.54 6.03 -1.44
CA TYR A 140 12.65 5.47 -0.11
C TYR A 140 13.57 6.32 0.76
N SER A 141 13.25 6.34 2.05
CA SER A 141 14.09 6.86 3.11
C SER A 141 15.37 6.01 3.26
N TYR A 142 16.24 6.45 4.17
CA TYR A 142 17.27 5.56 4.72
C TYR A 142 16.65 4.32 5.36
N TRP A 143 17.48 3.29 5.54
CA TRP A 143 17.17 2.19 6.43
C TRP A 143 17.28 2.64 7.89
N TYR A 144 16.23 2.37 8.64
CA TYR A 144 16.16 2.48 10.09
C TYR A 144 16.22 1.09 10.72
N TYR A 145 16.78 1.03 11.92
CA TYR A 145 17.07 -0.18 12.66
C TYR A 145 16.48 -0.06 14.07
N LYS A 146 16.05 -1.20 14.62
CA LYS A 146 15.77 -1.36 16.05
C LYS A 146 17.05 -1.69 16.81
#